data_AF-A0A349DSY0-F1
#
_entry.id   AF-A0A349DSY0-F1
#
_cell.length_a   1.000
_cell.length_b   1.000
_cell.length_c   1.000
_cell.angle_alpha   90.00
_cell.angle_beta   90.00
_cell.angle_gamma   90.00
#
_symmetry.space_group_name_H-M   'P 1'
#
loop_
_entity.id
_entity.type
_entity.pdbx_description
1 polymer ?
#
loop_
_entity_poly.entity_id
_entity_poly.type
_entity_poly.pdbx_seq_one_letter_code
_entity_poly.pdbx_strand_id
1 'polypeptide(L)'
;MKTTYFKYRLVGLLLVLHSGWLFAQSHSSASSQAPSFEEEMAFMQHLFRQNQYHNVLLLGQQLKTKFTQTNQQSRLALEMGFAHHYLKKLDSATHYFNQVAPDFAQYDQARFYQSLDLAKLTQYQAATQALIKLPLTQLSPLKTELYHFQLAGLALLNKKYETFTNKAQSFNYQYPQFASQQKKLLVLHEKLKKIPRKSAFVAGLFSAIIPGTGKMYAGKPKQGLNLMLQNLFLGAQAVEALLIDGVRSPRFIIFGGLFSIFYIGNIWGSALSVKLQQRETYETIHQEILFNLDVPLRLVFR
;
A
#
# COMPACT_ATOMS: atom_id res chain seq x y z
N MET A 1 -18.01 -90.06 -38.54
CA MET A 1 -17.17 -89.01 -37.91
C MET A 1 -17.89 -88.53 -36.66
N LYS A 2 -17.65 -89.14 -35.48
CA LYS A 2 -16.65 -88.74 -34.47
C LYS A 2 -16.80 -87.26 -34.07
N THR A 3 -17.54 -86.97 -32.99
CA THR A 3 -17.06 -86.74 -31.61
C THR A 3 -16.16 -85.51 -31.44
N THR A 4 -16.39 -84.77 -30.34
CA THR A 4 -15.56 -83.67 -29.80
C THR A 4 -15.77 -82.37 -30.58
N TYR A 5 -16.43 -81.33 -30.05
CA TYR A 5 -15.80 -80.30 -29.22
C TYR A 5 -16.85 -79.59 -28.33
N PHE A 6 -17.39 -80.32 -27.35
CA PHE A 6 -18.13 -79.77 -26.20
C PHE A 6 -17.18 -79.65 -24.98
N LYS A 7 -16.04 -78.97 -25.15
CA LYS A 7 -15.01 -78.88 -24.09
C LYS A 7 -14.20 -77.57 -24.07
N TYR A 8 -14.70 -76.42 -24.52
CA TYR A 8 -13.97 -75.14 -24.32
C TYR A 8 -14.87 -73.91 -24.06
N ARG A 9 -15.95 -74.06 -23.29
CA ARG A 9 -16.73 -72.92 -22.77
C ARG A 9 -16.95 -72.91 -21.26
N LEU A 10 -16.20 -73.71 -20.50
CA LEU A 10 -16.36 -73.79 -19.04
C LEU A 10 -15.08 -73.57 -18.20
N VAL A 11 -14.00 -73.04 -18.78
CA VAL A 11 -12.76 -72.70 -18.03
C VAL A 11 -12.40 -71.21 -18.11
N GLY A 12 -13.06 -70.42 -18.97
CA GLY A 12 -12.83 -68.97 -19.08
C GLY A 12 -13.68 -68.10 -18.15
N LEU A 13 -14.52 -68.69 -17.28
CA LEU A 13 -15.47 -67.96 -16.43
C LEU A 13 -15.40 -68.39 -14.94
N LEU A 14 -14.31 -69.07 -14.56
CA LEU A 14 -14.00 -69.47 -13.18
C LEU A 14 -12.64 -68.95 -12.69
N LEU A 15 -12.04 -67.98 -13.41
CA LEU A 15 -10.85 -67.23 -12.98
C LEU A 15 -11.08 -65.70 -12.94
N VAL A 16 -12.34 -65.28 -12.86
CA VAL A 16 -12.73 -63.87 -12.57
C VAL A 16 -13.52 -63.75 -11.27
N LEU A 17 -13.84 -64.87 -10.60
CA LEU A 17 -14.56 -64.90 -9.32
C LEU A 17 -13.70 -65.34 -8.12
N HIS A 18 -12.37 -65.30 -8.23
CA HIS A 18 -11.44 -65.47 -7.10
C HIS A 18 -10.43 -64.33 -6.92
N SER A 19 -10.42 -63.33 -7.80
CA SER A 19 -9.69 -62.06 -7.57
C SER A 19 -10.57 -60.99 -6.88
N GLY A 20 -11.86 -61.26 -6.71
CA GLY A 20 -12.82 -60.33 -6.09
C GLY A 20 -12.98 -60.44 -4.56
N TRP A 21 -12.26 -61.34 -3.89
CA TRP A 21 -12.42 -61.57 -2.44
C TRP A 21 -11.12 -61.51 -1.62
N LEU A 22 -10.00 -61.09 -2.22
CA LEU A 22 -8.71 -60.91 -1.52
C LEU A 22 -8.17 -59.46 -1.53
N PHE A 23 -9.01 -58.48 -1.91
CA PHE A 23 -8.76 -57.06 -1.65
C PHE A 23 -9.85 -56.40 -0.80
N ALA A 24 -10.64 -57.20 -0.09
CA ALA A 24 -11.68 -56.73 0.83
C ALA A 24 -11.29 -56.84 2.32
N GLN A 25 -9.99 -56.96 2.64
CA GLN A 25 -9.49 -56.91 4.02
C GLN A 25 -8.19 -56.11 4.12
N SER A 26 -8.30 -54.82 3.82
CA SER A 26 -7.51 -53.79 4.49
C SER A 26 -8.30 -52.48 4.56
N HIS A 27 -9.59 -52.58 4.92
CA HIS A 27 -10.25 -51.48 5.60
C HIS A 27 -9.74 -51.44 7.04
N SER A 28 -8.48 -51.02 7.19
CA SER A 28 -8.11 -50.22 8.33
C SER A 28 -9.13 -49.10 8.35
N SER A 29 -10.04 -49.15 9.31
CA SER A 29 -10.89 -48.02 9.66
C SER A 29 -9.98 -46.86 10.02
N ALA A 30 -9.56 -46.11 9.01
CA ALA A 30 -9.04 -44.78 9.16
C ALA A 30 -10.22 -43.98 9.71
N SER A 31 -10.38 -43.97 11.03
CA SER A 31 -11.04 -42.86 11.69
C SER A 31 -10.37 -41.62 11.10
N SER A 32 -11.07 -40.84 10.28
CA SER A 32 -10.55 -39.56 9.81
C SER A 32 -10.46 -38.69 11.05
N GLN A 33 -9.34 -38.79 11.77
CA GLN A 33 -9.05 -37.90 12.88
C GLN A 33 -9.12 -36.49 12.31
N ALA A 34 -9.90 -35.63 12.97
CA ALA A 34 -9.99 -34.25 12.54
C ALA A 34 -8.56 -33.69 12.46
N PRO A 35 -8.20 -33.00 11.37
CA PRO A 35 -6.83 -32.52 11.19
C PRO A 35 -6.41 -31.67 12.38
N SER A 36 -5.18 -31.91 12.82
CA SER A 36 -4.52 -31.21 13.93
C SER A 36 -4.30 -29.73 13.58
N PHE A 37 -4.04 -28.91 14.60
CA PHE A 37 -3.75 -27.50 14.38
C PHE A 37 -2.57 -27.29 13.43
N GLU A 38 -1.51 -28.07 13.57
CA GLU A 38 -0.31 -27.93 12.74
C GLU A 38 -0.55 -28.32 11.27
N GLU A 39 -1.37 -29.33 11.02
CA GLU A 39 -1.78 -29.71 9.64
C GLU A 39 -2.62 -28.59 8.99
N GLU A 40 -3.56 -28.02 9.73
CA GLU A 40 -4.39 -26.90 9.28
C GLU A 40 -3.54 -25.65 9.00
N MET A 41 -2.55 -25.36 9.86
CA MET A 41 -1.60 -24.26 9.65
C MET A 41 -0.69 -24.51 8.45
N ALA A 42 -0.23 -25.74 8.23
CA ALA A 42 0.57 -26.09 7.06
C ALA A 42 -0.23 -25.90 5.75
N PHE A 43 -1.51 -26.25 5.76
CA PHE A 43 -2.41 -25.99 4.65
C PHE A 43 -2.67 -24.48 4.46
N MET A 44 -2.92 -23.74 5.55
CA MET A 44 -3.06 -22.27 5.51
C MET A 44 -1.82 -21.60 4.89
N GLN A 45 -0.62 -22.03 5.28
CA GLN A 45 0.63 -21.55 4.70
C GLN A 45 0.78 -21.93 3.22
N HIS A 46 0.29 -23.10 2.81
CA HIS A 46 0.22 -23.46 1.39
C HIS A 46 -0.67 -22.49 0.62
N LEU A 47 -1.88 -22.19 1.10
CA LEU A 47 -2.77 -21.18 0.50
C LEU A 47 -2.09 -19.81 0.43
N PHE A 48 -1.36 -19.43 1.48
CA PHE A 48 -0.62 -18.19 1.55
C PHE A 48 0.45 -18.09 0.46
N ARG A 49 1.25 -19.16 0.27
CA ARG A 49 2.27 -19.24 -0.80
C ARG A 49 1.68 -19.18 -2.20
N GLN A 50 0.45 -19.66 -2.38
CA GLN A 50 -0.31 -19.55 -3.62
C GLN A 50 -1.04 -18.20 -3.79
N ASN A 51 -0.77 -17.22 -2.90
CA ASN A 51 -1.44 -15.91 -2.85
C ASN A 51 -2.97 -15.99 -2.72
N GLN A 52 -3.50 -17.10 -2.22
CA GLN A 52 -4.93 -17.32 -2.02
C GLN A 52 -5.40 -16.71 -0.69
N TYR A 53 -5.16 -15.42 -0.49
CA TYR A 53 -5.41 -14.74 0.79
C TYR A 53 -6.88 -14.77 1.22
N HIS A 54 -7.84 -14.76 0.28
CA HIS A 54 -9.25 -14.93 0.61
C HIS A 54 -9.55 -16.31 1.21
N ASN A 55 -8.91 -17.36 0.71
CA ASN A 55 -9.06 -18.72 1.24
C ASN A 55 -8.40 -18.86 2.61
N VAL A 56 -7.26 -18.19 2.83
CA VAL A 56 -6.63 -18.07 4.17
C VAL A 56 -7.61 -17.48 5.17
N LEU A 57 -8.33 -16.41 4.80
CA LEU A 57 -9.32 -15.78 5.69
C LEU A 57 -10.51 -16.68 5.97
N LEU A 58 -11.03 -17.37 4.94
CA LEU A 58 -12.15 -18.32 5.10
C LEU A 58 -11.77 -19.46 6.05
N LEU A 59 -10.61 -20.07 5.82
CA LEU A 59 -10.08 -21.13 6.67
C LEU A 59 -9.85 -20.61 8.09
N GLY A 60 -9.18 -19.45 8.25
CA GLY A 60 -8.93 -18.85 9.55
C GLY A 60 -10.19 -18.62 10.38
N GLN A 61 -11.30 -18.21 9.76
CA GLN A 61 -12.60 -18.08 10.43
C GLN A 61 -13.14 -19.43 10.93
N GLN A 62 -13.04 -20.48 10.12
CA GLN A 62 -13.46 -21.84 10.51
C GLN A 62 -12.60 -22.39 11.65
N LEU A 63 -11.29 -22.16 11.61
CA LEU A 63 -10.35 -22.64 12.63
C LEU A 63 -10.49 -21.88 13.95
N LYS A 64 -10.93 -20.62 13.92
CA LYS A 64 -11.06 -19.76 15.12
C LYS A 64 -11.98 -20.34 16.18
N THR A 65 -13.06 -21.03 15.79
CA THR A 65 -13.97 -21.68 16.74
C THR A 65 -13.47 -23.06 17.17
N LYS A 66 -12.64 -23.72 16.35
CA LYS A 66 -12.12 -25.07 16.59
C LYS A 66 -10.92 -25.08 17.56
N PHE A 67 -10.07 -24.06 17.52
CA PHE A 67 -8.80 -24.02 18.27
C PHE A 67 -8.73 -22.84 19.22
N THR A 68 -8.98 -23.05 20.52
CA THR A 68 -9.20 -21.95 21.48
C THR A 68 -7.97 -21.54 22.29
N GLN A 69 -6.85 -22.26 22.20
CA GLN A 69 -5.65 -21.92 22.97
C GLN A 69 -5.07 -20.57 22.53
N THR A 70 -4.58 -19.77 23.48
CA THR A 70 -4.07 -18.40 23.24
C THR A 70 -3.00 -18.34 22.14
N ASN A 71 -2.06 -19.30 22.13
CA ASN A 71 -1.02 -19.37 21.09
C ASN A 71 -1.60 -19.73 19.71
N GLN A 72 -2.59 -20.61 19.65
CA GLN A 72 -3.26 -20.98 18.40
C GLN A 72 -4.05 -19.78 17.84
N GLN A 73 -4.80 -19.09 18.70
CA GLN A 73 -5.53 -17.87 18.35
C GLN A 73 -4.59 -16.76 17.87
N SER A 74 -3.45 -16.57 18.52
CA SER A 74 -2.45 -15.57 18.12
C SER A 74 -1.83 -15.89 16.76
N ARG A 75 -1.51 -17.17 16.50
CA ARG A 75 -1.00 -17.60 15.18
C ARG A 75 -2.04 -17.42 14.09
N LEU A 76 -3.30 -17.80 14.33
CA LEU A 76 -4.40 -17.56 13.38
C LEU A 76 -4.60 -16.06 13.12
N ALA A 77 -4.63 -15.24 14.16
CA ALA A 77 -4.76 -13.79 14.04
C ALA A 77 -3.60 -13.17 13.25
N LEU A 78 -2.37 -13.66 13.45
CA LEU A 78 -1.22 -13.19 12.69
C LEU A 78 -1.36 -13.49 11.19
N GLU A 79 -1.70 -14.73 10.83
CA GLU A 79 -1.88 -15.13 9.42
C GLU A 79 -3.05 -14.39 8.76
N MET A 80 -4.17 -14.25 9.46
CA MET A 80 -5.32 -13.47 8.97
C MET A 80 -4.98 -11.99 8.82
N GLY A 81 -4.21 -11.42 9.76
CA GLY A 81 -3.70 -10.06 9.67
C GLY A 81 -2.85 -9.86 8.42
N PHE A 82 -1.95 -10.80 8.13
CA PHE A 82 -1.15 -10.78 6.92
C PHE A 82 -1.98 -10.96 5.65
N ALA A 83 -2.95 -11.87 5.63
CA ALA A 83 -3.84 -12.03 4.48
C ALA A 83 -4.59 -10.72 4.16
N HIS A 84 -5.10 -10.03 5.18
CA HIS A 84 -5.71 -8.71 5.01
C HIS A 84 -4.72 -7.63 4.54
N HIS A 85 -3.49 -7.65 5.08
CA HIS A 85 -2.41 -6.74 4.67
C HIS A 85 -2.11 -6.86 3.17
N TYR A 86 -1.95 -8.08 2.66
CA TYR A 86 -1.70 -8.30 1.23
C TYR A 86 -2.90 -7.97 0.35
N LEU A 87 -4.13 -8.14 0.86
CA LEU A 87 -5.37 -7.69 0.22
C LEU A 87 -5.61 -6.18 0.29
N LYS A 88 -4.70 -5.41 0.92
CA LYS A 88 -4.83 -3.95 1.15
C LYS A 88 -6.05 -3.56 1.98
N LYS A 89 -6.63 -4.50 2.74
CA LYS A 89 -7.71 -4.26 3.71
C LYS A 89 -7.10 -3.87 5.05
N LEU A 90 -6.48 -2.68 5.10
CA LEU A 90 -5.60 -2.26 6.19
C LEU A 90 -6.32 -2.18 7.54
N ASP A 91 -7.56 -1.69 7.59
CA ASP A 91 -8.33 -1.63 8.84
C ASP A 91 -8.50 -3.04 9.45
N SER A 92 -8.91 -4.01 8.63
CA SER A 92 -9.01 -5.40 9.06
C SER A 92 -7.65 -6.00 9.46
N ALA A 93 -6.59 -5.70 8.70
CA ALA A 93 -5.23 -6.17 9.03
C ALA A 93 -4.82 -5.69 10.43
N THR A 94 -5.02 -4.40 10.72
CA THR A 94 -4.68 -3.81 12.02
C THR A 94 -5.52 -4.38 13.16
N HIS A 95 -6.79 -4.71 12.90
CA HIS A 95 -7.67 -5.37 13.87
C HIS A 95 -7.17 -6.78 14.24
N TYR A 96 -6.75 -7.59 13.27
CA TYR A 96 -6.21 -8.92 13.52
C TYR A 96 -4.82 -8.90 14.14
N PHE A 97 -3.92 -8.04 13.67
CA PHE A 97 -2.62 -7.86 14.33
C PHE A 97 -2.80 -7.41 15.79
N ASN A 98 -3.84 -6.64 16.11
CA ASN A 98 -4.12 -6.24 17.48
C ASN A 98 -4.48 -7.41 18.41
N GLN A 99 -5.03 -8.51 17.88
CA GLN A 99 -5.44 -9.70 18.63
C GLN A 99 -4.27 -10.63 18.99
N VAL A 100 -3.09 -10.44 18.40
CA VAL A 100 -1.90 -11.24 18.72
C VAL A 100 -1.45 -10.94 20.15
N ALA A 101 -1.35 -11.97 20.98
CA ALA A 101 -1.05 -11.86 22.40
C ALA A 101 0.43 -11.46 22.66
N PRO A 102 0.73 -10.71 23.74
CA PRO A 102 2.09 -10.22 24.03
C PRO A 102 3.15 -11.30 24.26
N ASP A 103 2.76 -12.48 24.72
CA ASP A 103 3.60 -13.64 24.99
C ASP A 103 3.88 -14.50 23.74
N PHE A 104 3.19 -14.23 22.63
CA PHE A 104 3.39 -14.96 21.39
C PHE A 104 4.74 -14.61 20.75
N ALA A 105 5.46 -15.62 20.25
CA ALA A 105 6.84 -15.46 19.75
C ALA A 105 7.00 -14.41 18.63
N GLN A 106 5.94 -14.19 17.83
CA GLN A 106 5.91 -13.23 16.73
C GLN A 106 5.06 -11.98 17.05
N TYR A 107 4.87 -11.66 18.34
CA TYR A 107 4.15 -10.47 18.77
C TYR A 107 4.78 -9.19 18.22
N ASP A 108 6.10 -9.12 18.17
CA ASP A 108 6.82 -8.00 17.59
C ASP A 108 6.48 -7.79 16.11
N GLN A 109 6.55 -8.86 15.31
CA GLN A 109 6.17 -8.87 13.91
C GLN A 109 4.76 -8.29 13.73
N ALA A 110 3.78 -8.74 14.54
CA ALA A 110 2.42 -8.20 14.50
C ALA A 110 2.37 -6.68 14.73
N ARG A 111 3.09 -6.16 15.74
CA ARG A 111 3.09 -4.72 16.08
C ARG A 111 3.78 -3.86 15.05
N PHE A 112 4.90 -4.32 14.48
CA PHE A 112 5.62 -3.62 13.41
C PHE A 112 4.74 -3.44 12.16
N TYR A 113 4.06 -4.51 11.72
CA TYR A 113 3.14 -4.45 10.58
C TYR A 113 1.85 -3.68 10.90
N GLN A 114 1.28 -3.84 12.11
CA GLN A 114 0.14 -3.04 12.56
C GLN A 114 0.45 -1.55 12.50
N SER A 115 1.61 -1.13 13.00
CA SER A 115 2.06 0.25 12.96
C SER A 115 2.15 0.79 11.54
N LEU A 116 2.72 0.01 10.61
CA LEU A 116 2.83 0.41 9.21
C LEU A 116 1.45 0.56 8.56
N ASP A 117 0.52 -0.36 8.80
CA ASP A 117 -0.81 -0.32 8.22
C ASP A 117 -1.64 0.84 8.79
N LEU A 118 -1.52 1.12 10.09
CA LEU A 118 -2.09 2.32 10.72
C LEU A 118 -1.47 3.61 10.15
N ALA A 119 -0.17 3.61 9.84
CA ALA A 119 0.49 4.76 9.21
C ALA A 119 -0.04 5.01 7.78
N LYS A 120 -0.25 3.95 7.00
CA LYS A 120 -0.87 4.01 5.66
C LYS A 120 -2.33 4.51 5.72
N LEU A 121 -3.03 4.25 6.84
CA LEU A 121 -4.36 4.81 7.14
C LEU A 121 -4.30 6.24 7.72
N THR A 122 -3.14 6.88 7.77
CA THR A 122 -2.89 8.21 8.38
C THR A 122 -3.14 8.29 9.89
N GLN A 123 -3.31 7.15 10.57
CA GLN A 123 -3.54 7.05 12.02
C GLN A 123 -2.21 7.02 12.79
N TYR A 124 -1.39 8.07 12.66
CA TYR A 124 0.00 8.06 13.16
C TYR A 124 0.14 7.91 14.67
N GLN A 125 -0.83 8.41 15.44
CA GLN A 125 -0.83 8.22 16.89
C GLN A 125 -1.06 6.76 17.24
N ALA A 126 -2.07 6.12 16.65
CA ALA A 126 -2.33 4.70 16.85
C ALA A 126 -1.15 3.84 16.36
N ALA A 127 -0.53 4.19 15.22
CA ALA A 127 0.67 3.52 14.72
C ALA A 127 1.82 3.59 15.73
N THR A 128 2.05 4.77 16.32
CA THR A 128 3.05 4.96 17.37
C THR A 128 2.71 4.10 18.59
N GLN A 129 1.44 4.09 19.00
CA GLN A 129 0.97 3.29 20.14
C GLN A 129 1.15 1.78 19.92
N ALA A 130 1.01 1.30 18.68
CA ALA A 130 1.27 -0.11 18.35
C ALA A 130 2.73 -0.50 18.63
N LEU A 131 3.68 0.38 18.31
CA LEU A 131 5.11 0.13 18.55
C LEU A 131 5.49 0.23 20.03
N ILE A 132 5.07 1.28 20.75
CA ILE A 132 5.53 1.48 22.15
C ILE A 132 5.05 0.39 23.11
N LYS A 133 4.08 -0.44 22.71
CA LYS A 133 3.68 -1.66 23.43
C LYS A 133 4.76 -2.74 23.43
N LEU A 134 5.79 -2.63 22.59
CA LEU A 134 6.88 -3.60 22.52
C LEU A 134 7.84 -3.44 23.70
N PRO A 135 8.11 -4.51 24.45
CA PRO A 135 9.13 -4.50 25.49
C PRO A 135 10.52 -4.47 24.84
N LEU A 136 11.18 -3.30 24.86
CA LEU A 136 12.50 -3.10 24.22
C LEU A 136 13.57 -4.07 24.72
N THR A 137 13.46 -4.56 25.96
CA THR A 137 14.39 -5.54 26.54
C THR A 137 14.32 -6.92 25.89
N GLN A 138 13.25 -7.23 25.17
CA GLN A 138 13.05 -8.51 24.49
C GLN A 138 13.37 -8.43 22.98
N LEU A 139 13.62 -7.23 22.45
CA LEU A 139 13.97 -7.06 21.04
C LEU A 139 15.46 -7.34 20.83
N SER A 140 15.77 -8.02 19.74
CA SER A 140 17.15 -8.12 19.27
C SER A 140 17.69 -6.73 18.87
N PRO A 141 19.01 -6.49 18.90
CA PRO A 141 19.60 -5.21 18.50
C PRO A 141 19.10 -4.71 17.12
N LEU A 142 18.98 -5.61 16.14
CA LEU A 142 18.41 -5.34 14.81
C LEU A 142 16.97 -4.80 14.89
N LYS A 143 16.12 -5.44 15.70
CA LYS A 143 14.70 -5.06 15.85
C LYS A 143 14.54 -3.79 16.69
N THR A 144 15.42 -3.54 17.66
CA THR A 144 15.47 -2.29 18.41
C THR A 144 15.80 -1.11 17.50
N GLU A 145 16.73 -1.28 16.57
CA GLU A 145 17.02 -0.23 15.59
C GLU A 145 15.87 -0.03 14.61
N LEU A 146 15.22 -1.12 14.16
CA LEU A 146 14.01 -1.05 13.34
C LEU A 146 12.87 -0.31 14.06
N TYR A 147 12.71 -0.51 15.36
CA TYR A 147 11.74 0.21 16.20
C TYR A 147 11.99 1.72 16.17
N HIS A 148 13.22 2.15 16.40
CA HIS A 148 13.57 3.57 16.36
C HIS A 148 13.42 4.16 14.96
N PHE A 149 13.82 3.42 13.93
CA PHE A 149 13.63 3.78 12.53
C PHE A 149 12.16 4.03 12.19
N GLN A 150 11.26 3.11 12.57
CA GLN A 150 9.84 3.26 12.26
C GLN A 150 9.21 4.40 13.05
N LEU A 151 9.56 4.59 14.33
CA LEU A 151 9.12 5.75 15.11
C LEU A 151 9.58 7.07 14.50
N ALA A 152 10.82 7.14 13.97
CA ALA A 152 11.30 8.31 13.26
C ALA A 152 10.45 8.58 12.01
N GLY A 153 10.20 7.56 11.17
CA GLY A 153 9.34 7.73 10.00
C GLY A 153 7.92 8.16 10.35
N LEU A 154 7.32 7.63 11.42
CA LEU A 154 6.01 8.08 11.92
C LEU A 154 6.03 9.55 12.37
N ALA A 155 7.09 9.98 13.06
CA ALA A 155 7.26 11.40 13.41
C ALA A 155 7.32 12.27 12.15
N LEU A 156 8.01 11.82 11.10
CA LEU A 156 8.11 12.55 9.84
C LEU A 156 6.77 12.63 9.09
N LEU A 157 6.03 11.52 9.02
CA LEU A 157 4.67 11.47 8.44
C LEU A 157 3.70 12.41 9.17
N ASN A 158 3.85 12.51 10.49
CA ASN A 158 3.05 13.39 11.35
C ASN A 158 3.60 14.82 11.45
N LYS A 159 4.56 15.21 10.59
CA LYS A 159 5.20 16.54 10.54
C LYS A 159 5.86 16.98 11.87
N LYS A 160 6.20 16.03 12.75
CA LYS A 160 6.91 16.27 14.01
C LYS A 160 8.41 16.25 13.77
N TYR A 161 8.91 17.29 13.10
CA TYR A 161 10.30 17.39 12.61
C TYR A 161 11.35 17.30 13.72
N GLU A 162 11.08 17.90 14.88
CA GLU A 162 11.99 17.84 16.03
C GLU A 162 12.05 16.42 16.61
N THR A 163 10.89 15.78 16.79
CA THR A 163 10.82 14.37 17.22
C THR A 163 11.54 13.44 16.25
N PHE A 164 11.42 13.68 14.94
CA PHE A 164 12.19 12.97 13.93
C PHE A 164 13.69 13.15 14.14
N THR A 165 14.18 14.39 14.28
CA THR A 165 15.60 14.67 14.48
C THR A 165 16.14 13.96 15.72
N ASN A 166 15.42 14.01 16.85
CA ASN A 166 15.83 13.33 18.08
C ASN A 166 15.86 11.80 17.91
N LYS A 167 14.92 11.22 17.16
CA LYS A 167 14.90 9.76 16.89
C LYS A 167 15.96 9.35 15.86
N ALA A 168 16.27 10.20 14.89
CA ALA A 168 17.27 9.92 13.86
C ALA A 168 18.70 9.92 14.41
N GLN A 169 18.96 10.54 15.57
CA GLN A 169 20.25 10.48 16.27
C GLN A 169 20.63 9.04 16.68
N SER A 170 19.66 8.14 16.85
CA SER A 170 19.93 6.74 17.17
C SER A 170 20.22 5.87 15.95
N PHE A 171 20.25 6.43 14.73
CA PHE A 171 20.61 5.69 13.52
C PHE A 171 22.11 5.40 13.53
N ASN A 172 22.48 4.14 13.71
CA ASN A 172 23.88 3.72 13.75
C ASN A 172 24.35 3.14 12.39
N TYR A 173 23.40 2.85 11.47
CA TYR A 173 23.66 2.32 10.12
C TYR A 173 24.40 0.97 10.07
N GLN A 174 24.42 0.23 11.18
CA GLN A 174 25.14 -1.02 11.32
C GLN A 174 24.48 -2.16 10.54
N TYR A 175 23.18 -2.07 10.26
CA TYR A 175 22.41 -3.12 9.59
C TYR A 175 22.20 -2.81 8.11
N PRO A 176 22.92 -3.50 7.20
CA PRO A 176 22.84 -3.24 5.75
C PRO A 176 21.43 -3.45 5.18
N GLN A 177 20.61 -4.28 5.83
CA GLN A 177 19.24 -4.56 5.41
C GLN A 177 18.40 -3.29 5.29
N PHE A 178 18.67 -2.25 6.09
CA PHE A 178 17.89 -1.01 6.02
C PHE A 178 18.66 0.30 6.29
N ALA A 179 19.98 0.26 6.38
CA ALA A 179 20.80 1.48 6.49
C ALA A 179 20.55 2.49 5.35
N SER A 180 20.24 2.00 4.13
CA SER A 180 19.90 2.88 3.00
C SER A 180 18.59 3.65 3.24
N GLN A 181 17.63 3.03 3.91
CA GLN A 181 16.31 3.59 4.21
C GLN A 181 16.41 4.66 5.31
N GLN A 182 17.28 4.46 6.30
CA GLN A 182 17.62 5.49 7.28
C GLN A 182 18.17 6.75 6.60
N LYS A 183 19.14 6.59 5.70
CA LYS A 183 19.70 7.70 4.90
C LYS A 183 18.62 8.38 4.05
N LYS A 184 17.72 7.59 3.43
CA LYS A 184 16.60 8.13 2.65
C LYS A 184 15.64 8.96 3.51
N LEU A 185 15.31 8.55 4.74
CA LEU A 185 14.48 9.35 5.63
C LEU A 185 15.11 10.72 5.95
N LEU A 186 16.43 10.79 6.15
CA LEU A 186 17.13 12.07 6.34
C LEU A 186 17.02 12.96 5.09
N VAL A 187 17.20 12.40 3.90
CA VAL A 187 17.01 13.13 2.64
C VAL A 187 15.56 13.64 2.51
N LEU A 188 14.57 12.83 2.87
CA LEU A 188 13.16 13.20 2.82
C LEU A 188 12.80 14.29 3.83
N HIS A 189 13.40 14.26 5.02
CA HIS A 189 13.28 15.34 6.01
C HIS A 189 13.79 16.67 5.48
N GLU A 190 14.98 16.66 4.86
CA GLU A 190 15.53 17.86 4.25
C GLU A 190 14.73 18.34 3.04
N LYS A 191 14.16 17.43 2.24
CA LYS A 191 13.19 17.79 1.18
C LYS A 191 11.96 18.48 1.77
N LEU A 192 11.38 17.96 2.85
CA LEU A 192 10.18 18.54 3.49
C LEU A 192 10.43 19.96 4.01
N LYS A 193 11.60 20.22 4.61
CA LYS A 193 11.99 21.56 5.07
C LYS A 193 12.15 22.56 3.94
N LYS A 194 12.59 22.10 2.77
CA LYS A 194 12.88 22.93 1.59
C LYS A 194 11.66 23.16 0.68
N ILE A 195 10.48 22.63 1.03
CA ILE A 195 9.26 22.86 0.24
C ILE A 195 8.94 24.37 0.24
N PRO A 196 8.96 25.04 -0.93
CA PRO A 196 8.72 26.46 -0.99
C PRO A 196 7.27 26.78 -0.67
N ARG A 197 7.04 27.76 0.21
CA ARG A 197 5.70 28.30 0.53
C ARG A 197 5.34 29.37 -0.49
N LYS A 198 4.97 28.94 -1.69
CA LYS A 198 4.52 29.84 -2.75
C LYS A 198 3.11 30.35 -2.47
N SER A 199 2.83 31.61 -2.81
CA SER A 199 1.52 32.24 -2.57
C SER A 199 0.60 32.10 -3.79
N ALA A 200 -0.61 31.60 -3.55
CA ALA A 200 -1.65 31.52 -4.58
C ALA A 200 -2.07 32.91 -5.08
N PHE A 201 -2.10 33.91 -4.20
CA PHE A 201 -2.43 35.29 -4.56
C PHE A 201 -1.38 35.88 -5.51
N VAL A 202 -0.09 35.70 -5.17
CA VAL A 202 1.03 36.17 -6.02
C VAL A 202 0.99 35.50 -7.40
N ALA A 203 0.67 34.20 -7.45
CA ALA A 203 0.50 33.50 -8.72
C ALA A 203 -0.66 34.07 -9.55
N GLY A 204 -1.80 34.37 -8.91
CA GLY A 204 -2.93 35.05 -9.56
C GLY A 204 -2.52 36.41 -10.11
N LEU A 205 -1.84 37.23 -9.31
CA LEU A 205 -1.38 38.56 -9.71
C LEU A 205 -0.42 38.49 -10.91
N PHE A 206 0.56 37.60 -10.89
CA PHE A 206 1.44 37.40 -12.04
C PHE A 206 0.66 37.04 -13.29
N SER A 207 -0.29 36.11 -13.20
CA SER A 207 -1.15 35.77 -14.34
C SER A 207 -2.10 36.87 -14.78
N ALA A 208 -2.47 37.80 -13.89
CA ALA A 208 -3.26 38.97 -14.22
C ALA A 208 -2.44 40.08 -14.90
N ILE A 209 -1.11 40.07 -14.78
CA ILE A 209 -0.24 40.96 -15.55
C ILE A 209 0.08 40.30 -16.90
N ILE A 210 0.59 39.06 -16.86
CA ILE A 210 0.97 38.29 -18.04
C ILE A 210 0.37 36.88 -17.90
N PRO A 211 -0.59 36.49 -18.75
CA PRO A 211 -1.20 35.17 -18.74
C PRO A 211 -0.15 34.05 -18.69
N GLY A 212 -0.38 33.05 -17.82
CA GLY A 212 0.49 31.89 -17.68
C GLY A 212 1.71 32.06 -16.76
N THR A 213 2.19 33.27 -16.48
CA THR A 213 3.37 33.48 -15.60
C THR A 213 3.14 33.02 -14.16
N GLY A 214 1.91 33.12 -13.64
CA GLY A 214 1.51 32.53 -12.37
C GLY A 214 1.71 31.00 -12.30
N LYS A 215 1.43 30.27 -13.39
CA LYS A 215 1.72 28.83 -13.47
C LYS A 215 3.22 28.54 -13.56
N MET A 216 3.99 29.40 -14.23
CA MET A 216 5.46 29.29 -14.23
C MET A 216 6.00 29.49 -12.80
N TYR A 217 5.51 30.50 -12.09
CA TYR A 217 5.80 30.71 -10.68
C TYR A 217 5.40 29.50 -9.83
N ALA A 218 4.26 28.86 -10.10
CA ALA A 218 3.86 27.62 -9.43
C ALA A 218 4.78 26.41 -9.73
N GLY A 219 5.78 26.55 -10.61
CA GLY A 219 6.71 25.47 -10.98
C GLY A 219 6.25 24.64 -12.18
N LYS A 220 5.26 25.12 -12.94
CA LYS A 220 4.73 24.46 -14.15
C LYS A 220 5.02 25.30 -15.40
N PRO A 221 6.29 25.50 -15.79
CA PRO A 221 6.67 26.45 -16.84
C PRO A 221 6.08 26.10 -18.20
N LYS A 222 6.08 24.82 -18.59
CA LYS A 222 5.49 24.35 -19.86
C LYS A 222 3.99 24.67 -19.96
N GLN A 223 3.25 24.46 -18.88
CA GLN A 223 1.83 24.79 -18.84
C GLN A 223 1.61 26.30 -18.88
N GLY A 224 2.44 27.08 -18.18
CA GLY A 224 2.39 28.53 -18.22
C GLY A 224 2.64 29.09 -19.63
N LEU A 225 3.65 28.57 -20.33
CA LEU A 225 3.98 28.99 -21.69
C LEU A 225 2.83 28.74 -22.67
N ASN A 226 2.20 27.56 -22.60
CA ASN A 226 1.06 27.24 -23.46
C ASN A 226 -0.10 28.21 -23.25
N LEU A 227 -0.41 28.56 -22.00
CA LEU A 227 -1.49 29.50 -21.69
C LEU A 227 -1.17 30.93 -22.16
N MET A 228 0.10 31.33 -22.04
CA MET A 228 0.58 32.62 -22.54
C MET A 228 0.39 32.71 -24.05
N LEU A 229 0.85 31.71 -24.81
CA LEU A 229 0.71 31.68 -26.27
C LEU A 229 -0.76 31.64 -26.71
N GLN A 230 -1.60 30.86 -26.02
CA GLN A 230 -3.02 30.80 -26.30
C GLN A 230 -3.71 32.16 -26.10
N ASN A 231 -3.40 32.86 -25.01
CA ASN A 231 -4.00 34.17 -24.73
C ASN A 231 -3.44 35.25 -25.64
N LEU A 232 -2.16 35.17 -26.01
CA LEU A 232 -1.56 36.06 -26.99
C LEU A 232 -2.26 35.93 -28.34
N PHE A 233 -2.47 34.70 -28.82
CA PHE A 233 -3.17 34.44 -30.07
C PHE A 233 -4.62 34.98 -30.05
N LEU A 234 -5.41 34.60 -29.04
CA LEU A 234 -6.80 35.06 -28.93
C LEU A 234 -6.89 36.58 -28.76
N GLY A 235 -5.99 37.16 -27.99
CA GLY A 235 -5.90 38.61 -27.77
C GLY A 235 -5.55 39.35 -29.05
N ALA A 236 -4.59 38.84 -29.83
CA ALA A 236 -4.25 39.41 -31.14
C ALA A 236 -5.45 39.40 -32.09
N GLN A 237 -6.15 38.26 -32.22
CA GLN A 237 -7.36 38.15 -33.04
C GLN A 237 -8.48 39.10 -32.57
N ALA A 238 -8.66 39.24 -31.25
CA ALA A 238 -9.66 40.14 -30.69
C ALA A 238 -9.32 41.62 -30.97
N VAL A 239 -8.05 42.02 -30.80
CA VAL A 239 -7.60 43.39 -31.08
C VAL A 239 -7.72 43.72 -32.56
N GLU A 240 -7.31 42.82 -33.45
CA GLU A 240 -7.47 43.01 -34.89
C GLU A 240 -8.94 43.17 -35.28
N ALA A 241 -9.81 42.29 -34.78
CA ALA A 241 -11.26 42.37 -35.03
C ALA A 241 -11.89 43.65 -34.49
N LEU A 242 -11.42 44.14 -33.34
CA LEU A 242 -11.87 45.40 -32.76
C LEU A 242 -11.48 46.60 -33.62
N LEU A 243 -10.23 46.64 -34.08
CA LEU A 243 -9.69 47.78 -34.84
C LEU A 243 -10.24 47.84 -36.27
N ILE A 244 -10.43 46.69 -36.92
CA ILE A 244 -10.88 46.62 -38.32
C ILE A 244 -12.40 46.59 -38.43
N ASP A 245 -13.08 45.75 -37.65
CA ASP A 245 -14.53 45.48 -37.83
C ASP A 245 -15.41 46.17 -36.78
N GLY A 246 -14.79 46.71 -35.72
CA GLY A 246 -15.48 47.39 -34.62
C GLY A 246 -16.13 46.46 -33.59
N VAL A 247 -16.65 47.08 -32.52
CA VAL A 247 -17.18 46.41 -31.31
C VAL A 247 -18.43 45.55 -31.54
N ARG A 248 -19.17 45.78 -32.63
CA ARG A 248 -20.40 45.02 -32.96
C ARG A 248 -20.13 43.84 -33.90
N SER A 249 -18.88 43.62 -34.31
CA SER A 249 -18.57 42.54 -35.24
C SER A 249 -18.69 41.16 -34.56
N PRO A 250 -19.25 40.15 -35.26
CA PRO A 250 -19.28 38.78 -34.76
C PRO A 250 -17.87 38.25 -34.43
N ARG A 251 -16.85 38.64 -35.23
CA ARG A 251 -15.46 38.25 -35.03
C ARG A 251 -14.92 38.77 -33.70
N PHE A 252 -15.14 40.04 -33.37
CA PHE A 252 -14.73 40.61 -32.08
C PHE A 252 -15.46 39.96 -30.90
N ILE A 253 -16.77 39.76 -31.02
CA ILE A 253 -17.57 39.14 -29.94
C ILE A 253 -17.06 37.73 -29.63
N ILE A 254 -16.77 36.93 -30.66
CA ILE A 254 -16.26 35.56 -30.50
C ILE A 254 -14.86 35.58 -29.90
N PHE A 255 -13.89 36.23 -30.54
CA PHE A 255 -12.49 36.18 -30.08
C PHE A 255 -12.29 36.94 -28.77
N GLY A 256 -12.96 38.07 -28.57
CA GLY A 256 -12.93 38.84 -27.33
C GLY A 256 -13.60 38.11 -26.17
N GLY A 257 -14.73 37.42 -26.42
CA GLY A 257 -15.38 36.55 -25.45
C GLY A 257 -14.48 35.38 -25.04
N LEU A 258 -13.92 34.67 -26.01
CA LEU A 258 -12.97 33.57 -25.75
C LEU A 258 -11.74 34.06 -24.99
N PHE A 259 -11.11 35.15 -25.45
CA PHE A 259 -9.97 35.76 -24.76
C PHE A 259 -10.32 36.06 -23.30
N SER A 260 -11.44 36.71 -23.03
CA SER A 260 -11.88 37.07 -21.67
C SER A 260 -12.06 35.84 -20.78
N ILE A 261 -12.73 34.79 -21.29
CA ILE A 261 -12.94 33.54 -20.55
C ILE A 261 -11.60 32.87 -20.22
N PHE A 262 -10.71 32.71 -21.21
CA PHE A 262 -9.41 32.07 -21.00
C PHE A 262 -8.50 32.91 -20.10
N TYR A 263 -8.58 34.24 -20.19
CA TYR A 263 -7.78 35.15 -19.37
C TYR A 263 -8.14 35.02 -17.89
N ILE A 264 -9.44 35.11 -17.56
CA ILE A 264 -9.94 34.94 -16.18
C ILE A 264 -9.63 33.51 -15.69
N GLY A 265 -9.86 32.50 -16.52
CA GLY A 265 -9.56 31.11 -16.22
C GLY A 265 -8.08 30.88 -15.90
N ASN A 266 -7.18 31.60 -16.56
CA ASN A 266 -5.74 31.52 -16.29
C ASN A 266 -5.35 32.11 -14.93
N ILE A 267 -5.93 33.24 -14.54
CA ILE A 267 -5.68 33.85 -13.23
C ILE A 267 -6.08 32.88 -12.12
N TRP A 268 -7.29 32.35 -12.18
CA TRP A 268 -7.78 31.36 -11.22
C TRP A 268 -6.96 30.08 -11.25
N GLY A 269 -6.71 29.54 -12.44
CA GLY A 269 -5.94 28.31 -12.64
C GLY A 269 -4.50 28.41 -12.12
N SER A 270 -3.87 29.59 -12.21
CA SER A 270 -2.55 29.84 -11.64
C SER A 270 -2.55 29.84 -10.11
N ALA A 271 -3.53 30.50 -9.49
CA ALA A 271 -3.69 30.48 -8.04
C ALA A 271 -3.92 29.05 -7.52
N LEU A 272 -4.76 28.26 -8.20
CA LEU A 272 -5.01 26.86 -7.88
C LEU A 272 -3.76 25.98 -8.07
N SER A 273 -2.97 26.22 -9.11
CA SER A 273 -1.77 25.43 -9.43
C SER A 273 -0.73 25.45 -8.31
N VAL A 274 -0.60 26.56 -7.57
CA VAL A 274 0.28 26.64 -6.40
C VAL A 274 -0.14 25.65 -5.32
N LYS A 275 -1.43 25.63 -4.97
CA LYS A 275 -1.97 24.74 -3.94
C LYS A 275 -1.83 23.28 -4.36
N LEU A 276 -2.13 22.96 -5.62
CA LEU A 276 -1.98 21.62 -6.17
C LEU A 276 -0.53 21.17 -6.16
N GLN A 277 0.41 22.00 -6.62
CA GLN A 277 1.83 21.65 -6.63
C GLN A 277 2.35 21.37 -5.21
N GLN A 278 1.95 22.19 -4.24
CA GLN A 278 2.35 21.99 -2.86
C GLN A 278 1.80 20.67 -2.30
N ARG A 279 0.51 20.39 -2.54
CA ARG A 279 -0.12 19.13 -2.15
C ARG A 279 0.56 17.93 -2.81
N GLU A 280 0.73 17.95 -4.13
CA GLU A 280 1.41 16.89 -4.91
C GLU A 280 2.82 16.61 -4.35
N THR A 281 3.57 17.65 -4.00
CA THR A 281 4.92 17.52 -3.40
C THR A 281 4.85 16.84 -2.04
N TYR A 282 3.92 17.23 -1.16
CA TYR A 282 3.74 16.60 0.14
C TYR A 282 3.31 15.14 0.02
N GLU A 283 2.33 14.84 -0.84
CA GLU A 283 1.84 13.47 -1.07
C GLU A 283 2.95 12.58 -1.63
N THR A 284 3.73 13.07 -2.59
CA THR A 284 4.86 12.32 -3.15
C THR A 284 5.87 11.93 -2.07
N ILE A 285 6.28 12.89 -1.24
CA ILE A 285 7.21 12.62 -0.15
C ILE A 285 6.58 11.71 0.91
N HIS A 286 5.29 11.90 1.21
CA HIS A 286 4.56 11.04 2.15
C HIS A 286 4.56 9.57 1.70
N GLN A 287 4.27 9.31 0.42
CA GLN A 287 4.34 7.96 -0.16
C GLN A 287 5.77 7.42 -0.18
N GLU A 288 6.77 8.25 -0.50
CA GLU A 288 8.18 7.85 -0.40
C GLU A 288 8.55 7.43 1.03
N ILE A 289 8.08 8.14 2.06
CA ILE A 289 8.32 7.75 3.47
C ILE A 289 7.66 6.40 3.77
N LEU A 290 6.37 6.22 3.46
CA LEU A 290 5.66 4.96 3.69
C LEU A 290 6.34 3.77 3.00
N PHE A 291 6.79 3.96 1.76
CA PHE A 291 7.56 2.94 1.04
C PHE A 291 8.87 2.59 1.74
N ASN A 292 9.62 3.59 2.22
CA ASN A 292 10.86 3.37 2.94
C ASN A 292 10.64 2.71 4.32
N LEU A 293 9.47 2.85 4.93
CA LEU A 293 9.08 2.12 6.13
C LEU A 293 8.70 0.66 5.88
N ASP A 294 8.13 0.36 4.71
CA ASP A 294 7.66 -0.98 4.33
C ASP A 294 8.82 -1.95 3.99
N VAL A 295 9.87 -1.46 3.31
CA VAL A 295 10.99 -2.30 2.86
C VAL A 295 11.71 -3.02 4.01
N PRO A 296 12.10 -2.34 5.11
CA PRO A 296 12.83 -2.99 6.21
C PRO A 296 12.04 -4.09 6.91
N LEU A 297 10.71 -3.94 7.03
CA LEU A 297 9.87 -4.96 7.66
C LEU A 297 9.97 -6.30 6.92
N ARG A 298 9.94 -6.26 5.59
CA ARG A 298 10.07 -7.47 4.75
C ARG A 298 11.45 -8.11 4.80
N LEU A 299 12.48 -7.35 5.17
CA LEU A 299 13.86 -7.84 5.23
C LEU A 299 14.20 -8.40 6.62
N VAL A 300 13.62 -7.82 7.68
CA VAL A 300 13.87 -8.24 9.07
C VAL A 300 12.99 -9.42 9.48
N PHE A 301 11.75 -9.51 8.99
CA PHE A 301 10.79 -10.57 9.32
C PHE A 301 10.62 -11.61 8.21
N ARG A 302 11.68 -11.82 7.41
CA ARG A 302 11.67 -12.72 6.25
C ARG A 302 11.81 -14.18 6.65
#